data_AF-B7GC91-F1
#
_entry.id   AF-B7GC91-F1
#
_cell.length_a   1.000
_cell.length_b   1.000
_cell.length_c   1.000
_cell.angle_alpha   90.00
_cell.angle_beta   90.00
_cell.angle_gamma   90.00
#
_symmetry.space_group_name_H-M   'P 1'
#
loop_
_entity.id
_entity.type
_entity.pdbx_description
1 polymer ?
#
loop_
_entity_poly.entity_id
_entity_poly.type
_entity_poly.pdbx_seq_one_letter_code
_entity_poly.pdbx_strand_id
1 'polypeptide(L)'
;MRDVLVPQPVDIDIGVSNIVDDDEEGQQHSGTHSCGSCVLAWNGEVFRVVTQTPLGTDTDDLSGSHHSDTTLVADWIRQELTQTVSICREGTTIRSVQLQQQMALARVLERLVDADFAVTLVTPHSVFYARDRFGKRSLLVQDGLSTVTAAGTATETSRSWKLSSVTDGTESAVWTEVAPEMVHCYCVATKQCLPPLSYHQRETMDVAPAQVLHQPLQDEYDKDNIRRAWTTRRINDQSFSSEPCTATSFAPLPSQPTKLETAVATLYVLLRDAVRRRVTGPRVAVLFSGGLDSVVLAALALEILLERYEHTHELVLCNVSFVEDAAPGATDFARTDASALPSRTDAPIPPQAADTRAAMVSYRELERLFPQARICFLAKQATWGDIVRNEAHVRQLVHPQTTTMDLNIGMALWFASLQSTDSKSQHVSAKKVPLGDDCRVLLSGLGADELMGGYGRHRQAWKDGGNEQLRRELDLDLTRLWYRNLGRDDRVLSDTGREARFPYLDTAVVQFLSRLDLDVVCDFKRPPGEGDKRILRVLAAQMLGLEAASTAVKRAIQFGSRIAHVSDKRRFGSRRRASGTARAIHQTAVTDF
;
A
#
# COMPACT_ATOMS: atom_id res chain seq x y z
N MET A 1 -15.51 3.36 -27.60
CA MET A 1 -15.82 1.92 -27.73
C MET A 1 -14.54 1.20 -28.14
N ARG A 2 -13.71 0.85 -27.17
CA ARG A 2 -12.66 -0.16 -27.29
C ARG A 2 -12.89 -1.06 -26.10
N ASP A 3 -13.07 -2.35 -26.37
CA ASP A 3 -13.23 -3.39 -25.38
C ASP A 3 -11.95 -3.45 -24.54
N VAL A 4 -11.96 -2.69 -23.44
CA VAL A 4 -11.09 -2.96 -22.32
C VAL A 4 -11.55 -4.31 -21.81
N LEU A 5 -10.73 -5.34 -22.01
CA LEU A 5 -10.82 -6.56 -21.24
C LEU A 5 -10.59 -6.17 -19.78
N VAL A 6 -11.65 -5.67 -19.15
CA VAL A 6 -11.81 -5.70 -17.70
C VAL A 6 -11.61 -7.18 -17.37
N PRO A 7 -10.59 -7.54 -16.56
CA PRO A 7 -10.57 -8.88 -15.97
C PRO A 7 -11.92 -9.02 -15.31
N GLN A 8 -12.78 -9.88 -15.87
CA GLN A 8 -14.03 -10.24 -15.22
C GLN A 8 -13.64 -10.58 -13.78
N PRO A 9 -14.32 -10.03 -12.75
CA PRO A 9 -14.13 -10.55 -11.42
C PRO A 9 -14.24 -12.06 -11.55
N VAL A 10 -13.18 -12.78 -11.18
CA VAL A 10 -13.34 -14.20 -10.96
C VAL A 10 -14.19 -14.25 -9.72
N ASP A 11 -15.50 -14.21 -9.92
CA ASP A 11 -16.44 -14.78 -8.99
C ASP A 11 -15.95 -16.22 -8.85
N ILE A 12 -15.11 -16.44 -7.84
CA ILE A 12 -15.06 -17.74 -7.22
C ILE A 12 -16.41 -17.84 -6.51
N ASP A 13 -17.44 -18.11 -7.31
CA ASP A 13 -18.68 -18.65 -6.82
C ASP A 13 -18.26 -20.00 -6.24
N ILE A 14 -17.90 -19.98 -4.95
CA ILE A 14 -17.94 -21.18 -4.13
C ILE A 14 -19.43 -21.46 -3.93
N GLY A 15 -20.12 -21.74 -5.03
CA GLY A 15 -21.35 -22.48 -5.02
C GLY A 15 -20.99 -23.79 -4.35
N VAL A 16 -21.28 -23.88 -3.05
CA VAL A 16 -21.30 -25.12 -2.28
C VAL A 16 -22.35 -26.10 -2.86
N SER A 17 -22.97 -25.78 -4.00
CA SER A 17 -24.04 -26.52 -4.65
C SER A 17 -23.62 -27.77 -5.42
N ASN A 18 -22.34 -28.14 -5.51
CA ASN A 18 -21.92 -29.44 -6.08
C ASN A 18 -21.19 -30.35 -5.10
N ILE A 19 -21.36 -30.15 -3.79
CA ILE A 19 -21.07 -31.19 -2.78
C ILE A 19 -22.40 -31.57 -2.14
N VAL A 20 -23.32 -32.07 -2.97
CA VAL A 20 -24.45 -32.88 -2.51
C VAL A 20 -24.17 -34.28 -3.03
N ASP A 21 -24.23 -35.22 -2.09
CA ASP A 21 -24.09 -36.64 -2.29
C ASP A 21 -24.91 -37.12 -3.49
N ASP A 22 -24.24 -37.59 -4.55
CA ASP A 22 -24.80 -38.64 -5.41
C ASP A 22 -24.53 -39.98 -4.70
N ASP A 23 -25.25 -40.20 -3.59
CA ASP A 23 -25.48 -41.53 -3.03
C ASP A 23 -26.60 -42.19 -3.85
N GLU A 24 -26.28 -42.83 -4.97
CA GLU A 24 -27.01 -44.04 -5.40
C GLU A 24 -26.06 -45.03 -6.12
N GLU A 25 -26.15 -46.28 -5.66
CA GLU A 25 -25.62 -47.53 -6.24
C GLU A 25 -24.14 -47.91 -5.99
N GLY A 26 -23.88 -48.30 -4.74
CA GLY A 26 -23.48 -49.68 -4.44
C GLY A 26 -22.16 -50.20 -5.01
N GLN A 27 -21.06 -49.98 -4.29
CA GLN A 27 -19.98 -50.97 -4.17
C GLN A 27 -19.14 -50.73 -2.93
N GLN A 28 -19.11 -51.73 -2.05
CA GLN A 28 -18.21 -51.78 -0.89
C GLN A 28 -16.76 -51.86 -1.40
N HIS A 29 -16.02 -50.76 -1.30
CA HIS A 29 -14.57 -50.79 -1.29
C HIS A 29 -14.03 -50.15 -0.01
N SER A 30 -13.43 -51.01 0.81
CA SER A 30 -12.56 -50.67 1.91
C SER A 30 -11.30 -49.97 1.40
N GLY A 31 -10.94 -48.83 1.98
CA GLY A 31 -9.57 -48.33 1.99
C GLY A 31 -9.35 -46.98 1.31
N THR A 32 -8.71 -46.09 2.08
CA THR A 32 -8.21 -44.73 1.74
C THR A 32 -9.24 -43.61 1.83
N HIS A 33 -9.19 -42.86 2.94
CA HIS A 33 -9.76 -41.53 3.04
C HIS A 33 -9.22 -40.68 1.87
N SER A 34 -10.06 -40.35 0.89
CA SER A 34 -9.67 -39.44 -0.19
C SER A 34 -9.34 -38.08 0.42
N CYS A 35 -8.05 -37.75 0.53
CA CYS A 35 -7.64 -36.42 0.97
C CYS A 35 -8.07 -35.44 -0.11
N GLY A 36 -9.15 -34.70 0.16
CA GLY A 36 -9.79 -33.83 -0.82
C GLY A 36 -8.85 -32.75 -1.33
N SER A 37 -8.99 -32.41 -2.62
CA SER A 37 -8.19 -31.37 -3.26
C SER A 37 -8.33 -30.05 -2.51
N CYS A 38 -7.21 -29.41 -2.17
CA CYS A 38 -7.19 -28.07 -1.61
C CYS A 38 -6.99 -27.04 -2.74
N VAL A 39 -7.51 -25.83 -2.57
CA VAL A 39 -7.34 -24.72 -3.52
C VAL A 39 -6.66 -23.56 -2.79
N LEU A 40 -5.53 -23.11 -3.31
CA LEU A 40 -4.77 -21.97 -2.81
C LEU A 40 -4.99 -20.78 -3.74
N ALA A 41 -5.51 -19.67 -3.21
CA ALA A 41 -5.48 -18.38 -3.87
C ALA A 41 -4.38 -17.51 -3.23
N TRP A 42 -3.44 -17.04 -4.04
CA TRP A 42 -2.30 -16.22 -3.63
C TRP A 42 -1.88 -15.31 -4.78
N ASN A 43 -1.64 -14.02 -4.49
CA ASN A 43 -1.11 -13.05 -5.45
C ASN A 43 -1.89 -12.97 -6.78
N GLY A 44 -3.21 -13.15 -6.72
CA GLY A 44 -4.10 -13.12 -7.90
C GLY A 44 -4.13 -14.42 -8.71
N GLU A 45 -3.44 -15.46 -8.27
CA GLU A 45 -3.41 -16.77 -8.91
C GLU A 45 -4.10 -17.83 -8.05
N VAL A 46 -4.63 -18.87 -8.70
CA VAL A 46 -5.34 -19.98 -8.04
C VAL A 46 -4.69 -21.31 -8.40
N PHE A 47 -4.31 -22.08 -7.38
CA PHE A 47 -3.58 -23.34 -7.50
C PHE A 47 -4.33 -24.47 -6.82
N ARG A 48 -4.32 -25.65 -7.46
CA ARG A 48 -4.77 -26.88 -6.82
C ARG A 48 -3.62 -27.52 -6.06
N VAL A 49 -3.80 -27.72 -4.75
CA VAL A 49 -2.85 -28.44 -3.89
C VAL A 49 -3.39 -29.85 -3.68
N VAL A 50 -2.69 -30.83 -4.23
CA VAL A 50 -2.98 -32.26 -4.06
C VAL A 50 -2.07 -32.82 -2.97
N THR A 51 -2.66 -33.49 -1.98
CA THR A 51 -2.01 -33.97 -0.75
C THR A 51 -1.72 -35.47 -0.76
N GLN A 52 -1.83 -36.14 -1.92
CA GLN A 52 -1.50 -37.57 -2.04
C GLN A 52 0.02 -37.78 -1.98
N THR A 53 0.47 -38.74 -1.17
CA THR A 53 1.80 -39.34 -1.32
C THR A 53 1.94 -39.90 -2.74
N PRO A 54 3.00 -39.61 -3.50
CA PRO A 54 3.19 -40.21 -4.80
C PRO A 54 3.26 -41.74 -4.63
N LEU A 55 2.22 -42.43 -5.10
CA LEU A 55 2.33 -43.85 -5.44
C LEU A 55 3.30 -43.91 -6.61
N GLY A 56 4.41 -44.63 -6.43
CA GLY A 56 5.59 -44.62 -7.31
C GLY A 56 5.26 -44.44 -8.79
N THR A 57 5.57 -43.26 -9.30
CA THR A 57 5.81 -42.99 -10.72
C THR A 57 7.00 -42.06 -10.78
N ASP A 58 7.96 -42.43 -11.61
CA ASP A 58 9.29 -41.86 -11.74
C ASP A 58 9.31 -40.33 -11.62
N THR A 59 10.07 -39.84 -10.64
CA THR A 59 10.36 -38.43 -10.41
C THR A 59 11.44 -37.92 -11.36
N ASP A 60 11.29 -38.18 -12.66
CA ASP A 60 12.21 -37.73 -13.70
C ASP A 60 11.42 -37.00 -14.80
N ASP A 61 10.77 -35.86 -14.48
CA ASP A 61 10.47 -34.84 -15.51
C ASP A 61 10.01 -33.46 -14.97
N LEU A 62 10.63 -32.94 -13.91
CA LEU A 62 10.44 -31.52 -13.49
C LEU A 62 11.75 -30.76 -13.27
N SER A 63 12.87 -31.26 -13.80
CA SER A 63 14.16 -30.57 -13.80
C SER A 63 14.24 -29.57 -14.97
N GLY A 64 13.44 -28.49 -14.91
CA GLY A 64 13.59 -27.43 -15.91
C GLY A 64 12.70 -26.19 -15.82
N SER A 65 11.71 -26.11 -14.92
CA SER A 65 10.81 -24.95 -14.87
C SER A 65 11.23 -23.94 -13.79
N HIS A 66 11.35 -22.68 -14.18
CA HIS A 66 11.42 -21.56 -13.23
C HIS A 66 10.18 -21.63 -12.33
N HIS A 67 10.35 -22.01 -11.05
CA HIS A 67 9.23 -22.05 -10.12
C HIS A 67 8.81 -20.60 -9.82
N SER A 68 7.54 -20.28 -10.06
CA SER A 68 6.98 -19.01 -9.61
C SER A 68 6.95 -18.96 -8.08
N ASP A 69 6.95 -17.76 -7.48
CA ASP A 69 6.81 -17.60 -6.02
C ASP A 69 5.57 -18.34 -5.50
N THR A 70 4.48 -18.37 -6.29
CA THR A 70 3.27 -19.08 -5.89
C THR A 70 3.43 -20.60 -5.91
N THR A 71 4.20 -21.15 -6.86
CA THR A 71 4.55 -22.58 -6.88
C THR A 71 5.33 -22.94 -5.61
N LEU A 72 6.32 -22.13 -5.24
CA LEU A 72 7.12 -22.35 -4.03
C LEU A 72 6.26 -22.33 -2.76
N VAL A 73 5.36 -21.35 -2.63
CA VAL A 73 4.43 -21.27 -1.49
C VAL A 73 3.47 -22.46 -1.47
N ALA A 74 2.93 -22.86 -2.63
CA ALA A 74 2.06 -24.03 -2.74
C ALA A 74 2.78 -25.32 -2.31
N ASP A 75 4.06 -25.46 -2.66
CA ASP A 75 4.89 -26.61 -2.28
C ASP A 75 5.18 -26.63 -0.77
N TRP A 76 5.47 -25.48 -0.16
CA TRP A 76 5.62 -25.38 1.30
C TRP A 76 4.32 -25.74 2.03
N ILE A 77 3.17 -25.26 1.55
CA ILE A 77 1.86 -25.63 2.11
C ILE A 77 1.62 -27.13 1.96
N ARG A 78 1.91 -27.72 0.78
CA ARG A 78 1.77 -29.16 0.56
C ARG A 78 2.62 -29.97 1.54
N GLN A 79 3.87 -29.57 1.73
CA GLN A 79 4.81 -30.25 2.62
C GLN A 79 4.31 -30.23 4.07
N GLU A 80 3.91 -29.06 4.58
CA GLU A 80 3.43 -28.88 5.96
C GLU A 80 2.08 -29.60 6.21
N LEU A 81 1.18 -29.59 5.23
CA LEU A 81 -0.10 -30.30 5.33
C LEU A 81 0.08 -31.83 5.30
N THR A 82 0.99 -32.34 4.47
CA THR A 82 1.28 -33.78 4.39
C THR A 82 1.86 -34.31 5.70
N GLN A 83 2.78 -33.56 6.32
CA GLN A 83 3.29 -33.87 7.66
C GLN A 83 2.20 -33.86 8.73
N THR A 84 1.20 -32.99 8.59
CA THR A 84 0.08 -32.92 9.53
C THR A 84 -0.83 -34.15 9.43
N VAL A 85 -1.13 -34.60 8.21
CA VAL A 85 -1.96 -35.79 7.96
C VAL A 85 -1.33 -37.05 8.52
N SER A 86 0.00 -37.20 8.46
CA SER A 86 0.69 -38.38 9.03
C SER A 86 0.65 -38.43 10.56
N ILE A 87 0.41 -37.30 11.24
CA ILE A 87 0.33 -37.21 12.70
C ILE A 87 -1.10 -37.48 13.20
N CYS A 88 -2.13 -37.20 12.39
CA CYS A 88 -3.53 -37.46 12.74
C CYS A 88 -3.83 -38.97 12.74
N ARG A 89 -4.06 -39.55 13.93
CA ARG A 89 -4.45 -40.96 14.11
C ARG A 89 -5.97 -41.16 13.92
N GLU A 90 -6.39 -42.41 13.72
CA GLU A 90 -7.82 -42.78 13.79
C GLU A 90 -8.45 -42.27 15.09
N GLY A 91 -9.59 -41.58 14.99
CA GLY A 91 -10.29 -40.94 16.11
C GLY A 91 -10.01 -39.46 16.34
N THR A 92 -9.19 -38.81 15.50
CA THR A 92 -8.94 -37.36 15.59
C THR A 92 -10.20 -36.56 15.21
N THR A 93 -10.60 -35.58 16.04
CA THR A 93 -11.78 -34.74 15.77
C THR A 93 -11.54 -33.79 14.59
N ILE A 94 -12.59 -33.42 13.84
CA ILE A 94 -12.50 -32.43 12.74
C ILE A 94 -11.85 -31.13 13.22
N ARG A 95 -12.25 -30.65 14.41
CA ARG A 95 -11.71 -29.42 15.00
C ARG A 95 -10.20 -29.50 15.27
N SER A 96 -9.70 -30.66 15.73
CA SER A 96 -8.25 -30.87 15.89
C SER A 96 -7.51 -30.89 14.55
N VAL A 97 -8.08 -31.47 13.50
CA VAL A 97 -7.48 -31.42 12.16
C VAL A 97 -7.40 -29.99 11.64
N GLN A 98 -8.48 -29.22 11.76
CA GLN A 98 -8.52 -27.81 11.36
C GLN A 98 -7.47 -26.97 12.10
N LEU A 99 -7.32 -27.18 13.41
CA LEU A 99 -6.31 -26.48 14.21
C LEU A 99 -4.88 -26.82 13.73
N GLN A 100 -4.60 -28.09 13.47
CA GLN A 100 -3.29 -28.50 12.95
C GLN A 100 -3.00 -27.92 11.56
N GLN A 101 -4.01 -27.81 10.70
CA GLN A 101 -3.89 -27.15 9.39
C GLN A 101 -3.64 -25.63 9.54
N GLN A 102 -4.29 -24.94 10.50
CA GLN A 102 -3.96 -23.54 10.81
C GLN A 102 -2.50 -23.39 11.24
N MET A 103 -2.01 -24.29 12.11
CA MET A 103 -0.61 -24.29 12.55
C MET A 103 0.36 -24.56 11.40
N ALA A 104 0.03 -25.49 10.50
CA ALA A 104 0.81 -25.75 9.29
C ALA A 104 0.89 -24.51 8.40
N LEU A 105 -0.23 -23.86 8.12
CA LEU A 105 -0.26 -22.63 7.33
C LEU A 105 0.52 -21.51 8.02
N ALA A 106 0.35 -21.33 9.34
CA ALA A 106 1.09 -20.36 10.12
C ALA A 106 2.61 -20.51 9.97
N ARG A 107 3.14 -21.74 10.05
CA ARG A 107 4.58 -22.02 9.83
C ARG A 107 5.06 -21.65 8.42
N VAL A 108 4.22 -21.78 7.40
CA VAL A 108 4.56 -21.32 6.04
C VAL A 108 4.57 -19.80 5.98
N LEU A 109 3.55 -19.14 6.52
CA LEU A 109 3.42 -17.68 6.46
C LEU A 109 4.51 -16.97 7.28
N GLU A 110 5.01 -17.60 8.34
CA GLU A 110 6.17 -17.10 9.10
C GLU A 110 7.44 -17.03 8.24
N ARG A 111 7.55 -17.83 7.17
CA ARG A 111 8.67 -17.74 6.20
C ARG A 111 8.51 -16.57 5.21
N LEU A 112 7.33 -15.97 5.14
CA LEU A 112 6.95 -14.92 4.18
C LEU A 112 6.94 -13.52 4.81
N VAL A 113 7.80 -13.28 5.81
CA VAL A 113 7.83 -12.03 6.60
C VAL A 113 7.87 -10.76 5.73
N ASP A 114 8.57 -10.81 4.61
CA ASP A 114 8.77 -9.66 3.71
C ASP A 114 7.85 -9.64 2.48
N ALA A 115 6.93 -10.61 2.37
CA ALA A 115 5.99 -10.67 1.27
C ALA A 115 4.77 -9.76 1.50
N ASP A 116 4.24 -9.21 0.40
CA ASP A 116 3.02 -8.40 0.40
C ASP A 116 1.86 -9.28 -0.11
N PHE A 117 1.04 -9.81 0.80
CA PHE A 117 0.08 -10.86 0.46
C PHE A 117 -1.27 -10.78 1.16
N ALA A 118 -2.26 -11.34 0.46
CA ALA A 118 -3.46 -11.92 1.03
C ALA A 118 -3.55 -13.35 0.51
N VAL A 119 -3.84 -14.31 1.40
CA VAL A 119 -3.87 -15.73 1.09
C VAL A 119 -5.20 -16.34 1.48
N THR A 120 -5.70 -17.25 0.64
CA THR A 120 -6.85 -18.10 0.97
C THR A 120 -6.54 -19.54 0.60
N LEU A 121 -6.68 -20.46 1.55
CA LEU A 121 -6.58 -21.90 1.34
C LEU A 121 -7.94 -22.53 1.63
N VAL A 122 -8.59 -23.03 0.58
CA VAL A 122 -9.88 -23.70 0.65
C VAL A 122 -9.66 -25.21 0.71
N THR A 123 -10.29 -25.86 1.67
CA THR A 123 -10.37 -27.31 1.81
C THR A 123 -11.84 -27.73 1.79
N PRO A 124 -12.16 -29.03 1.65
CA PRO A 124 -13.56 -29.50 1.66
C PRO A 124 -14.35 -29.11 2.92
N HIS A 125 -13.66 -28.85 4.05
CA HIS A 125 -14.32 -28.59 5.33
C HIS A 125 -14.07 -27.18 5.86
N SER A 126 -13.09 -26.45 5.33
CA SER A 126 -12.63 -25.19 5.90
C SER A 126 -12.11 -24.22 4.86
N VAL A 127 -12.25 -22.93 5.15
CA VAL A 127 -11.55 -21.86 4.44
C VAL A 127 -10.57 -21.21 5.42
N PHE A 128 -9.27 -21.33 5.14
CA PHE A 128 -8.21 -20.65 5.87
C PHE A 128 -7.82 -19.38 5.13
N TYR A 129 -7.62 -18.28 5.83
CA TYR A 129 -7.27 -17.02 5.18
C TYR A 129 -6.43 -16.13 6.10
N ALA A 130 -5.53 -15.36 5.50
CA ALA A 130 -4.60 -14.49 6.22
C ALA A 130 -4.09 -13.35 5.32
N ARG A 131 -3.41 -12.39 5.95
CA ARG A 131 -2.76 -11.26 5.29
C ARG A 131 -1.34 -11.09 5.81
N ASP A 132 -0.53 -10.35 5.06
CA ASP A 132 0.79 -9.94 5.51
C ASP A 132 0.73 -9.11 6.80
N ARG A 133 1.90 -8.93 7.40
CA ARG A 133 2.08 -8.29 8.71
C ARG A 133 1.44 -6.91 8.83
N PHE A 134 1.47 -6.12 7.76
CA PHE A 134 0.91 -4.78 7.77
C PHE A 134 -0.50 -4.75 7.17
N GLY A 135 -1.00 -5.86 6.63
CA GLY A 135 -2.24 -5.90 5.87
C GLY A 135 -2.19 -4.94 4.70
N LYS A 136 -1.19 -5.08 3.83
CA LYS A 136 -1.01 -4.25 2.63
C LYS A 136 -2.00 -4.62 1.54
N ARG A 137 -2.26 -5.92 1.33
CA ARG A 137 -3.28 -6.42 0.39
C ARG A 137 -4.63 -6.51 1.06
N SER A 138 -5.69 -5.97 0.47
CA SER A 138 -7.03 -5.99 1.06
C SER A 138 -7.64 -7.38 1.01
N LEU A 139 -8.27 -7.76 2.13
CA LEU A 139 -9.08 -8.95 2.25
C LEU A 139 -10.17 -8.67 3.26
N LEU A 140 -11.41 -8.91 2.87
CA LEU A 140 -12.61 -8.59 3.63
C LEU A 140 -13.41 -9.83 3.89
N VAL A 141 -14.03 -9.87 5.06
CA VAL A 141 -14.98 -10.89 5.43
C VAL A 141 -16.34 -10.24 5.67
N GLN A 142 -17.38 -10.85 5.12
CA GLN A 142 -18.76 -10.58 5.49
C GLN A 142 -19.26 -11.78 6.27
N ASP A 143 -19.77 -11.55 7.47
CA ASP A 143 -20.42 -12.58 8.29
C ASP A 143 -21.72 -12.00 8.83
N GLY A 144 -22.84 -12.33 8.16
CA GLY A 144 -24.14 -11.74 8.45
C GLY A 144 -25.27 -12.77 8.39
N LEU A 145 -26.36 -12.51 9.12
CA LEU A 145 -27.62 -13.19 8.88
C LEU A 145 -28.32 -12.50 7.70
N SER A 146 -28.47 -13.21 6.58
CA SER A 146 -29.37 -12.80 5.52
C SER A 146 -30.78 -13.28 5.86
N THR A 147 -31.74 -12.35 5.86
CA THR A 147 -33.17 -12.67 5.97
C THR A 147 -33.76 -12.65 4.57
N VAL A 148 -34.00 -13.81 3.99
CA VAL A 148 -34.72 -13.89 2.72
C VAL A 148 -36.20 -13.92 3.06
N THR A 149 -36.90 -12.82 2.79
CA THR A 149 -38.37 -12.79 2.80
C THR A 149 -38.85 -13.24 1.43
N ALA A 150 -39.10 -14.55 1.27
CA ALA A 150 -39.86 -15.03 0.13
C ALA A 150 -41.27 -14.43 0.22
N ALA A 151 -41.78 -13.88 -0.89
CA ALA A 151 -43.10 -13.30 -0.95
C ALA A 151 -44.18 -14.36 -0.62
N GLY A 152 -44.57 -14.45 0.66
CA GLY A 152 -45.73 -15.22 1.12
C GLY A 152 -45.46 -16.49 1.96
N THR A 153 -44.21 -16.89 2.22
CA THR A 153 -43.90 -18.06 3.07
C THR A 153 -42.64 -17.84 3.92
N ALA A 154 -42.55 -18.59 5.03
CA ALA A 154 -41.63 -18.48 6.17
C ALA A 154 -40.31 -17.71 5.97
N THR A 155 -40.00 -16.81 6.90
CA THR A 155 -38.68 -16.14 7.00
C THR A 155 -37.59 -17.15 7.34
N GLU A 156 -36.82 -17.58 6.34
CA GLU A 156 -35.59 -18.34 6.56
C GLU A 156 -34.43 -17.37 6.78
N THR A 157 -33.89 -17.37 8.00
CA THR A 157 -32.61 -16.74 8.33
C THR A 157 -31.48 -17.65 7.87
N SER A 158 -30.82 -17.31 6.77
CA SER A 158 -29.63 -18.01 6.30
C SER A 158 -28.39 -17.17 6.62
N ARG A 159 -27.45 -17.73 7.38
CA ARG A 159 -26.15 -17.08 7.64
C ARG A 159 -25.35 -17.07 6.34
N SER A 160 -25.09 -15.89 5.80
CA SER A 160 -24.26 -15.67 4.63
C SER A 160 -22.85 -15.29 5.07
N TRP A 161 -21.86 -16.04 4.62
CA TRP A 161 -20.44 -15.75 4.82
C TRP A 161 -19.76 -15.54 3.47
N LYS A 162 -19.03 -14.44 3.31
CA LYS A 162 -18.26 -14.14 2.08
C LYS A 162 -16.85 -13.70 2.44
N LEU A 163 -15.90 -14.02 1.56
CA LEU A 163 -14.52 -13.55 1.61
C LEU A 163 -14.19 -12.93 0.26
N SER A 164 -13.72 -11.69 0.24
CA SER A 164 -13.44 -10.96 -0.99
C SER A 164 -12.44 -9.83 -0.76
N SER A 165 -11.69 -9.43 -1.77
CA SER A 165 -10.85 -8.22 -1.70
C SER A 165 -11.66 -6.93 -1.87
N VAL A 166 -12.89 -7.00 -2.40
CA VAL A 166 -13.79 -5.85 -2.57
C VAL A 166 -15.18 -6.16 -2.03
N THR A 167 -15.95 -5.13 -1.74
CA THR A 167 -17.33 -5.29 -1.26
C THR A 167 -18.26 -5.48 -2.45
N ASP A 168 -19.37 -6.20 -2.24
CA ASP A 168 -20.40 -6.42 -3.28
C ASP A 168 -21.36 -5.23 -3.46
N GLY A 169 -21.06 -4.09 -2.82
CA GLY A 169 -21.90 -2.89 -2.87
C GLY A 169 -23.16 -2.96 -2.00
N THR A 170 -23.41 -4.07 -1.30
CA THR A 170 -24.58 -4.18 -0.42
C THR A 170 -24.33 -3.47 0.90
N GLU A 171 -24.96 -2.30 1.10
CA GLU A 171 -24.79 -1.50 2.33
C GLU A 171 -25.37 -2.18 3.59
N SER A 172 -26.26 -3.16 3.43
CA SER A 172 -26.82 -3.94 4.53
C SER A 172 -25.84 -4.97 5.12
N ALA A 173 -24.75 -5.26 4.40
CA ALA A 173 -23.75 -6.23 4.80
C ALA A 173 -22.66 -5.60 5.66
N VAL A 174 -22.47 -6.13 6.88
CA VAL A 174 -21.31 -5.76 7.71
C VAL A 174 -20.07 -6.44 7.15
N TRP A 175 -19.34 -5.73 6.28
CA TRP A 175 -18.00 -6.11 5.84
C TRP A 175 -16.97 -5.65 6.87
N THR A 176 -16.02 -6.50 7.21
CA THR A 176 -14.88 -6.15 8.04
C THR A 176 -13.58 -6.53 7.35
N GLU A 177 -12.56 -5.71 7.59
CA GLU A 177 -11.23 -6.00 7.08
C GLU A 177 -10.61 -7.14 7.91
N VAL A 178 -10.00 -8.12 7.24
CA VAL A 178 -9.33 -9.24 7.92
C VAL A 178 -8.09 -8.71 8.66
N ALA A 179 -7.99 -9.01 9.95
CA ALA A 179 -6.87 -8.58 10.78
C ALA A 179 -5.55 -9.26 10.35
N PRO A 180 -4.43 -8.52 10.30
CA PRO A 180 -3.12 -9.06 9.96
C PRO A 180 -2.54 -9.89 11.13
N GLU A 181 -1.37 -10.49 10.91
CA GLU A 181 -0.62 -11.26 11.93
C GLU A 181 -1.27 -12.58 12.40
N MET A 182 -2.36 -13.00 11.73
CA MET A 182 -3.19 -14.13 12.14
C MET A 182 -3.66 -14.98 10.95
N VAL A 183 -3.78 -16.29 11.18
CA VAL A 183 -4.47 -17.26 10.34
C VAL A 183 -5.88 -17.47 10.86
N HIS A 184 -6.85 -17.06 10.05
CA HIS A 184 -8.27 -17.24 10.33
C HIS A 184 -8.77 -18.53 9.69
N CYS A 185 -9.82 -19.13 10.26
CA CYS A 185 -10.42 -20.35 9.74
C CYS A 185 -11.94 -20.27 9.86
N TYR A 186 -12.62 -20.46 8.73
CA TYR A 186 -14.07 -20.65 8.68
C TYR A 186 -14.39 -22.12 8.44
N CYS A 187 -15.17 -22.73 9.34
CA CYS A 187 -15.63 -24.11 9.19
C CYS A 187 -16.92 -24.13 8.37
N VAL A 188 -16.90 -24.83 7.23
CA VAL A 188 -18.01 -24.92 6.29
C VAL A 188 -19.20 -25.66 6.91
N ALA A 189 -18.93 -26.77 7.59
CA ALA A 189 -19.97 -27.62 8.18
C ALA A 189 -20.73 -26.92 9.32
N THR A 190 -20.03 -26.20 10.20
CA THR A 190 -20.65 -25.53 11.35
C THR A 190 -21.05 -24.08 11.07
N LYS A 191 -20.65 -23.53 9.91
CA LYS A 191 -20.83 -22.11 9.55
C LYS A 191 -20.31 -21.16 10.63
N GLN A 192 -19.15 -21.48 11.21
CA GLN A 192 -18.53 -20.73 12.31
C GLN A 192 -17.05 -20.51 12.06
N CYS A 193 -16.54 -19.35 12.49
CA CYS A 193 -15.11 -19.10 12.55
C CYS A 193 -14.49 -19.77 13.78
N LEU A 194 -13.38 -20.47 13.61
CA LEU A 194 -12.52 -20.87 14.73
C LEU A 194 -11.73 -19.65 15.25
N PRO A 195 -11.27 -19.68 16.50
CA PRO A 195 -10.35 -18.67 17.00
C PRO A 195 -9.13 -18.52 16.08
N PRO A 196 -8.75 -17.29 15.71
CA PRO A 196 -7.61 -17.07 14.84
C PRO A 196 -6.31 -17.45 15.55
N LEU A 197 -5.33 -17.91 14.78
CA LEU A 197 -4.03 -18.33 15.28
C LEU A 197 -2.95 -17.37 14.80
N SER A 198 -2.16 -16.79 15.71
CA SER A 198 -1.02 -15.98 15.27
C SER A 198 0.01 -16.86 14.56
N TYR A 199 0.59 -16.37 13.47
CA TYR A 199 1.71 -17.04 12.86
C TYR A 199 3.04 -16.78 13.58
N HIS A 200 3.07 -15.89 14.59
CA HIS A 200 4.26 -15.57 15.39
C HIS A 200 4.28 -16.32 16.72
N GLN A 201 3.81 -17.57 16.80
CA GLN A 201 3.78 -18.33 18.06
C GLN A 201 5.20 -18.53 18.62
N ARG A 202 5.69 -17.58 19.42
CA ARG A 202 6.55 -17.91 20.57
C ARG A 202 5.67 -18.75 21.48
N GLU A 203 6.11 -19.96 21.77
CA GLU A 203 5.51 -20.77 22.84
C GLU A 203 5.44 -19.93 24.12
N THR A 204 4.27 -19.35 24.41
CA THR A 204 3.69 -19.10 25.74
C THR A 204 2.41 -18.28 25.62
N MET A 205 1.36 -18.80 26.23
CA MET A 205 0.19 -18.02 26.63
C MET A 205 0.67 -16.83 27.50
N ASP A 206 -0.03 -15.70 27.42
CA ASP A 206 0.19 -14.45 28.17
C ASP A 206 1.38 -13.56 27.76
N VAL A 207 1.37 -12.99 26.55
CA VAL A 207 1.98 -11.66 26.33
C VAL A 207 1.18 -10.85 25.29
N ALA A 208 0.81 -9.61 25.64
CA ALA A 208 0.07 -8.68 24.80
C ALA A 208 0.86 -8.24 23.53
N PRO A 209 0.18 -7.85 22.43
CA PRO A 209 0.79 -7.70 21.09
C PRO A 209 1.77 -6.52 20.86
N ALA A 210 2.29 -5.89 21.91
CA ALA A 210 3.08 -4.64 21.77
C ALA A 210 4.54 -4.73 22.26
N GLN A 211 4.97 -5.84 22.87
CA GLN A 211 6.21 -5.85 23.67
C GLN A 211 7.48 -6.36 22.95
N VAL A 212 7.41 -6.79 21.69
CA VAL A 212 8.57 -7.40 21.00
C VAL A 212 9.54 -6.38 20.36
N LEU A 213 9.24 -5.08 20.39
CA LEU A 213 10.09 -4.05 19.75
C LEU A 213 11.18 -3.44 20.65
N HIS A 214 11.36 -3.94 21.87
CA HIS A 214 12.26 -3.32 22.85
C HIS A 214 13.34 -4.28 23.32
N GLN A 215 14.37 -4.46 22.50
CA GLN A 215 15.69 -4.84 22.99
C GLN A 215 16.70 -3.73 22.65
N PRO A 216 17.52 -3.28 23.61
CA PRO A 216 18.61 -2.35 23.33
C PRO A 216 19.68 -3.05 22.50
N LEU A 217 20.32 -2.30 21.60
CA LEU A 217 21.42 -2.79 20.78
C LEU A 217 22.67 -3.05 21.63
N GLN A 218 23.15 -4.30 21.58
CA GLN A 218 24.58 -4.58 21.66
C GLN A 218 25.13 -4.57 20.22
N ASP A 219 26.24 -3.85 20.07
CA ASP A 219 26.88 -3.46 18.83
C ASP A 219 27.18 -4.60 17.85
N GLU A 220 26.85 -4.40 16.58
CA GLU A 220 27.79 -4.56 15.44
C GLU A 220 27.13 -4.03 14.15
N TYR A 221 27.19 -2.72 13.97
CA TYR A 221 26.83 -2.08 12.71
C TYR A 221 27.99 -2.24 11.72
N ASP A 222 27.71 -2.64 10.47
CA ASP A 222 28.68 -2.71 9.37
C ASP A 222 29.23 -1.32 9.02
N LYS A 223 30.26 -0.92 9.77
CA LYS A 223 30.95 0.38 9.69
C LYS A 223 31.55 0.63 8.31
N ASP A 224 31.85 -0.41 7.55
CA ASP A 224 32.56 -0.30 6.26
C ASP A 224 31.61 0.04 5.12
N ASN A 225 30.39 -0.49 5.13
CA ASN A 225 29.36 -0.11 4.15
C ASN A 225 28.88 1.35 4.37
N ILE A 226 28.75 1.75 5.64
CA ILE A 226 28.40 3.13 6.05
C ILE A 226 29.50 4.11 5.61
N ARG A 227 30.79 3.77 5.81
CA ARG A 227 31.94 4.59 5.37
C ARG A 227 32.01 4.74 3.85
N ARG A 228 31.73 3.69 3.08
CA ARG A 228 31.74 3.74 1.59
C ARG A 228 30.61 4.61 1.03
N ALA A 229 29.41 4.51 1.57
CA ALA A 229 28.29 5.38 1.19
C ALA A 229 28.61 6.87 1.46
N TRP A 230 29.25 7.15 2.59
CA TRP A 230 29.71 8.50 2.98
C TRP A 230 30.82 9.06 2.08
N THR A 231 31.80 8.24 1.68
CA THR A 231 32.95 8.69 0.89
C THR A 231 32.62 8.89 -0.59
N THR A 232 31.77 8.03 -1.17
CA THR A 232 31.47 8.05 -2.61
C THR A 232 30.74 9.33 -3.04
N ARG A 233 29.89 9.92 -2.18
CA ARG A 233 29.09 11.10 -2.54
C ARG A 233 29.84 12.42 -2.35
N ARG A 234 30.73 12.51 -1.35
CA ARG A 234 31.52 13.72 -1.07
C ARG A 234 32.56 14.00 -2.17
N ILE A 235 32.98 12.98 -2.92
CA ILE A 235 33.84 13.12 -4.11
C ILE A 235 33.08 13.77 -5.27
N ASN A 236 31.78 13.51 -5.42
CA ASN A 236 30.95 14.16 -6.45
C ASN A 236 30.55 15.61 -6.12
N ASP A 237 30.59 16.00 -4.84
CA ASP A 237 30.37 17.40 -4.42
C ASP A 237 31.58 18.30 -4.74
N GLN A 238 32.78 17.73 -4.87
CA GLN A 238 34.01 18.47 -5.22
C GLN A 238 34.21 18.65 -6.73
N SER A 239 33.47 17.94 -7.58
CA SER A 239 33.64 18.00 -9.04
C SER A 239 32.82 19.09 -9.74
N PHE A 240 32.08 19.94 -9.01
CA PHE A 240 31.23 20.99 -9.59
C PHE A 240 31.47 22.43 -9.07
N SER A 241 32.59 22.71 -8.41
CA SER A 241 33.00 24.09 -8.09
C SER A 241 34.16 24.53 -8.98
N SER A 242 33.86 25.28 -10.04
CA SER A 242 34.87 25.96 -10.87
C SER A 242 35.00 27.45 -10.53
N GLU A 243 35.06 27.79 -9.24
CA GLU A 243 35.56 29.10 -8.81
C GLU A 243 36.67 28.97 -7.74
N PRO A 244 37.81 29.68 -7.90
CA PRO A 244 38.89 29.64 -6.93
C PRO A 244 38.53 30.52 -5.72
N CYS A 245 37.89 29.93 -4.71
CA CYS A 245 37.59 30.62 -3.46
C CYS A 245 38.81 30.54 -2.52
N THR A 246 39.36 31.71 -2.20
CA THR A 246 40.51 31.91 -1.30
C THR A 246 40.32 31.23 0.06
N ALA A 247 41.37 30.51 0.49
CA ALA A 247 41.45 29.73 1.70
C ALA A 247 40.97 30.49 2.95
N THR A 248 39.75 30.18 3.39
CA THR A 248 39.32 30.43 4.77
C THR A 248 39.44 29.11 5.53
N SER A 249 40.14 29.17 6.66
CA SER A 249 40.43 28.07 7.58
C SER A 249 39.22 27.14 7.78
N PHE A 250 39.33 25.91 7.27
CA PHE A 250 38.42 24.83 7.60
C PHE A 250 38.69 24.39 9.04
N ALA A 251 37.67 24.47 9.90
CA ALA A 251 37.70 23.83 11.21
C ALA A 251 37.96 22.32 11.05
N PRO A 252 38.74 21.69 11.94
CA PRO A 252 39.00 20.26 11.85
C PRO A 252 37.70 19.46 11.96
N LEU A 253 37.55 18.48 11.05
CA LEU A 253 36.42 17.57 11.01
C LEU A 253 36.23 16.86 12.37
N PRO A 254 34.99 16.74 12.90
CA PRO A 254 34.73 15.82 13.98
C PRO A 254 35.08 14.39 13.52
N SER A 255 35.89 13.69 14.32
CA SER A 255 36.50 12.40 13.95
C SER A 255 35.51 11.22 13.96
N GLN A 256 34.26 11.41 14.38
CA GLN A 256 33.21 10.40 14.38
C GLN A 256 31.85 10.98 13.94
N PRO A 257 31.07 10.26 13.10
CA PRO A 257 29.74 10.69 12.72
C PRO A 257 28.80 10.72 13.93
N THR A 258 27.90 11.69 13.96
CA THR A 258 26.86 11.79 14.99
C THR A 258 25.89 10.60 14.92
N LYS A 259 25.14 10.37 16.01
CA LYS A 259 24.07 9.35 16.04
C LYS A 259 23.07 9.53 14.90
N LEU A 260 22.70 10.78 14.61
CA LEU A 260 21.78 11.10 13.51
C LEU A 260 22.38 10.79 12.15
N GLU A 261 23.61 11.20 11.88
CA GLU A 261 24.28 10.94 10.59
C GLU A 261 24.42 9.43 10.33
N THR A 262 24.77 8.66 11.36
CA THR A 262 24.84 7.21 11.27
C THR A 262 23.46 6.62 10.97
N ALA A 263 22.43 7.05 11.70
CA ALA A 263 21.07 6.59 11.48
C ALA A 263 20.52 6.94 10.09
N VAL A 264 20.84 8.13 9.58
CA VAL A 264 20.49 8.59 8.24
C VAL A 264 21.15 7.71 7.16
N ALA A 265 22.44 7.41 7.32
CA ALA A 265 23.16 6.54 6.38
C ALA A 265 22.57 5.12 6.37
N THR A 266 22.26 4.55 7.54
CA THR A 266 21.61 3.24 7.64
C THR A 266 20.20 3.27 7.03
N LEU A 267 19.39 4.30 7.31
CA LEU A 267 18.07 4.44 6.72
C LEU A 267 18.13 4.53 5.19
N TYR A 268 19.10 5.25 4.65
CA TYR A 268 19.32 5.33 3.20
C TYR A 268 19.57 3.95 2.60
N VAL A 269 20.48 3.16 3.18
CA VAL A 269 20.78 1.81 2.69
C VAL A 269 19.54 0.91 2.73
N LEU A 270 18.84 0.88 3.87
CA LEU A 270 17.65 0.04 4.05
C LEU A 270 16.50 0.45 3.13
N LEU A 271 16.22 1.74 3.03
CA LEU A 271 15.15 2.25 2.18
C LEU A 271 15.47 2.06 0.70
N ARG A 272 16.74 2.25 0.31
CA ARG A 272 17.20 1.97 -1.05
C ARG A 272 17.06 0.49 -1.40
N ASP A 273 17.40 -0.43 -0.50
CA ASP A 273 17.16 -1.86 -0.70
C ASP A 273 15.66 -2.18 -0.82
N ALA A 274 14.84 -1.61 0.06
CA ALA A 274 13.39 -1.77 0.04
C ALA A 274 12.77 -1.30 -1.30
N VAL A 275 13.23 -0.18 -1.85
CA VAL A 275 12.83 0.28 -3.19
C VAL A 275 13.40 -0.66 -4.27
N ARG A 276 14.64 -1.10 -4.15
CA ARG A 276 15.33 -1.99 -5.11
C ARG A 276 14.59 -3.32 -5.30
N ARG A 277 14.08 -3.92 -4.22
CA ARG A 277 13.23 -5.13 -4.29
C ARG A 277 11.87 -4.88 -4.92
N ARG A 278 11.33 -3.66 -4.80
CA ARG A 278 10.00 -3.27 -5.30
C ARG A 278 10.01 -2.70 -6.73
N VAL A 279 11.17 -2.38 -7.30
CA VAL A 279 11.33 -1.99 -8.71
C VAL A 279 11.66 -3.25 -9.54
N THR A 280 10.63 -3.96 -10.00
CA THR A 280 10.77 -5.27 -10.67
C THR A 280 10.92 -5.19 -12.19
N GLY A 281 10.78 -4.01 -12.79
CA GLY A 281 10.89 -3.82 -14.23
C GLY A 281 11.45 -2.45 -14.60
N PRO A 282 11.66 -2.19 -15.90
CA PRO A 282 12.22 -0.93 -16.38
C PRO A 282 11.27 0.26 -16.20
N ARG A 283 10.00 0.00 -15.91
CA ARG A 283 8.97 1.03 -15.79
C ARG A 283 8.27 0.91 -14.45
N VAL A 284 8.29 1.99 -13.70
CA VAL A 284 7.67 2.08 -12.38
C VAL A 284 7.03 3.44 -12.22
N ALA A 285 5.88 3.48 -11.56
CA ALA A 285 5.20 4.71 -11.24
C ALA A 285 5.34 5.04 -9.74
N VAL A 286 5.26 6.32 -9.40
CA VAL A 286 5.26 6.82 -8.02
C VAL A 286 4.00 7.68 -7.84
N LEU A 287 3.25 7.43 -6.78
CA LEU A 287 2.20 8.37 -6.33
C LEU A 287 2.88 9.63 -5.81
N PHE A 288 2.82 10.71 -6.59
CA PHE A 288 3.73 11.84 -6.48
C PHE A 288 3.00 13.13 -6.09
N SER A 289 3.06 13.47 -4.80
CA SER A 289 2.50 14.71 -4.26
C SER A 289 3.48 15.88 -4.29
N GLY A 290 4.77 15.61 -4.53
CA GLY A 290 5.85 16.58 -4.35
C GLY A 290 6.24 16.82 -2.89
N GLY A 291 5.62 16.09 -1.95
CA GLY A 291 6.07 16.07 -0.57
C GLY A 291 7.28 15.16 -0.38
N LEU A 292 8.02 15.40 0.72
CA LEU A 292 9.23 14.68 1.13
C LEU A 292 9.21 13.18 0.81
N ASP A 293 8.15 12.48 1.22
CA ASP A 293 8.05 11.03 1.16
C ASP A 293 8.08 10.53 -0.29
N SER A 294 7.20 11.08 -1.13
CA SER A 294 7.13 10.69 -2.55
C SER A 294 8.37 11.08 -3.35
N VAL A 295 9.03 12.17 -3.00
CA VAL A 295 10.23 12.64 -3.71
C VAL A 295 11.45 11.80 -3.36
N VAL A 296 11.60 11.39 -2.10
CA VAL A 296 12.64 10.44 -1.69
C VAL A 296 12.47 9.12 -2.43
N LEU A 297 11.25 8.57 -2.50
CA LEU A 297 11.00 7.34 -3.26
C LEU A 297 11.28 7.49 -4.76
N ALA A 298 10.92 8.63 -5.36
CA ALA A 298 11.22 8.92 -6.76
C ALA A 298 12.73 8.98 -7.03
N ALA A 299 13.50 9.66 -6.17
CA ALA A 299 14.96 9.74 -6.31
C ALA A 299 15.63 8.36 -6.16
N LEU A 300 15.24 7.57 -5.15
CA LEU A 300 15.76 6.21 -4.98
C LEU A 300 15.38 5.30 -6.15
N ALA A 301 14.15 5.40 -6.66
CA ALA A 301 13.73 4.66 -7.84
C ALA A 301 14.57 5.04 -9.07
N LEU A 302 14.91 6.31 -9.26
CA LEU A 302 15.78 6.76 -10.35
C LEU A 302 17.19 6.19 -10.24
N GLU A 303 17.80 6.20 -9.06
CA GLU A 303 19.11 5.56 -8.84
C GLU A 303 19.08 4.09 -9.27
N ILE A 304 18.05 3.34 -8.84
CA ILE A 304 17.91 1.91 -9.15
C ILE A 304 17.62 1.68 -10.64
N LEU A 305 16.78 2.50 -11.26
CA LEU A 305 16.44 2.39 -12.68
C LEU A 305 17.67 2.64 -13.54
N LEU A 306 18.46 3.67 -13.23
CA LEU A 306 19.69 3.99 -13.96
C LEU A 306 20.76 2.89 -13.80
N GLU A 307 20.83 2.27 -12.62
CA GLU A 307 21.74 1.14 -12.38
C GLU A 307 21.34 -0.14 -13.12
N ARG A 308 20.04 -0.40 -13.26
CA ARG A 308 19.53 -1.68 -13.79
C ARG A 308 19.21 -1.62 -15.29
N TYR A 309 18.80 -0.46 -15.79
CA TYR A 309 18.13 -0.31 -17.07
C TYR A 309 18.64 0.96 -17.75
N GLU A 310 19.73 0.87 -18.50
CA GLU A 310 20.44 2.01 -19.06
C GLU A 310 19.55 2.96 -19.89
N HIS A 311 18.94 2.47 -20.98
CA HIS A 311 18.18 3.31 -21.93
C HIS A 311 16.69 2.99 -22.01
N THR A 312 16.24 1.92 -21.37
CA THR A 312 14.85 1.44 -21.43
C THR A 312 14.01 1.85 -20.23
N HIS A 313 14.60 2.56 -19.26
CA HIS A 313 13.88 2.93 -18.05
C HIS A 313 12.87 4.06 -18.27
N GLU A 314 11.82 4.08 -17.46
CA GLU A 314 10.91 5.21 -17.34
C GLU A 314 10.35 5.29 -15.92
N LEU A 315 10.49 6.45 -15.29
CA LEU A 315 9.80 6.77 -14.04
C LEU A 315 8.56 7.61 -14.34
N VAL A 316 7.39 7.13 -13.94
CA VAL A 316 6.13 7.85 -14.10
C VAL A 316 5.70 8.46 -12.76
N LEU A 317 5.63 9.79 -12.70
CA LEU A 317 5.20 10.54 -11.53
C LEU A 317 3.72 10.89 -11.65
N CYS A 318 2.88 10.26 -10.82
CA CYS A 318 1.43 10.38 -10.87
C CYS A 318 0.93 11.41 -9.85
N ASN A 319 0.43 12.56 -10.33
CA ASN A 319 -0.14 13.63 -9.51
C ASN A 319 -1.61 13.87 -9.85
N VAL A 320 -2.38 14.30 -8.86
CA VAL A 320 -3.79 14.67 -9.03
C VAL A 320 -4.09 16.01 -8.35
N SER A 321 -5.00 16.76 -8.96
CA SER A 321 -5.63 17.93 -8.36
C SER A 321 -7.09 18.03 -8.71
N PHE A 322 -7.84 18.72 -7.84
CA PHE A 322 -9.28 18.93 -8.00
C PHE A 322 -9.58 20.41 -8.19
N VAL A 323 -10.35 20.70 -9.23
CA VAL A 323 -10.70 22.07 -9.64
C VAL A 323 -12.22 22.25 -9.61
N GLU A 324 -12.66 23.48 -9.39
CA GLU A 324 -14.08 23.83 -9.53
C GLU A 324 -14.45 23.85 -11.02
N ASP A 325 -15.70 23.50 -11.36
CA ASP A 325 -16.20 23.63 -12.73
C ASP A 325 -16.12 25.10 -13.17
N ALA A 326 -15.76 25.33 -14.43
CA ALA A 326 -15.81 26.68 -15.00
C ALA A 326 -17.25 27.21 -14.91
N ALA A 327 -17.41 28.48 -14.53
CA ALA A 327 -18.74 29.10 -14.47
C ALA A 327 -19.42 29.02 -15.85
N PRO A 328 -20.70 28.64 -15.94
CA PRO A 328 -21.43 28.65 -17.20
C PRO A 328 -21.45 30.09 -17.74
N GLY A 329 -20.73 30.33 -18.85
CA GLY A 329 -20.53 31.66 -19.44
C GLY A 329 -19.08 32.08 -19.66
N ALA A 330 -18.10 31.34 -19.13
CA ALA A 330 -16.70 31.52 -19.50
C ALA A 330 -16.44 30.90 -20.88
N THR A 331 -16.62 31.69 -21.94
CA THR A 331 -16.28 31.30 -23.32
C THR A 331 -14.80 30.91 -23.42
N ASP A 332 -14.51 29.85 -24.19
CA ASP A 332 -13.18 29.38 -24.57
C ASP A 332 -12.22 30.52 -24.96
N PHE A 333 -11.39 30.98 -24.01
CA PHE A 333 -10.22 31.83 -24.28
C PHE A 333 -8.92 31.01 -24.38
N ALA A 334 -9.02 29.68 -24.53
CA ALA A 334 -7.87 28.78 -24.62
C ALA A 334 -7.84 27.98 -25.93
N ARG A 335 -8.01 28.67 -27.06
CA ARG A 335 -7.58 28.20 -28.39
C ARG A 335 -6.83 29.32 -29.09
N THR A 336 -5.62 29.61 -28.65
CA THR A 336 -4.64 30.35 -29.45
C THR A 336 -3.29 29.65 -29.37
N ASP A 337 -2.71 29.47 -30.54
CA ASP A 337 -1.51 28.68 -30.82
C ASP A 337 -0.34 28.96 -29.89
N ALA A 338 0.41 27.90 -29.56
CA ALA A 338 1.56 27.88 -28.66
C ALA A 338 2.81 28.63 -29.19
N SER A 339 2.66 29.62 -30.06
CA SER A 339 3.76 30.40 -30.65
C SER A 339 3.62 31.92 -30.56
N ALA A 340 2.60 32.43 -29.85
CA ALA A 340 2.50 33.86 -29.59
C ALA A 340 2.23 34.09 -28.11
N LEU A 341 3.24 34.57 -27.38
CA LEU A 341 3.10 35.10 -26.04
C LEU A 341 2.80 36.61 -26.17
N PRO A 342 1.59 37.11 -25.86
CA PRO A 342 1.43 38.49 -25.51
C PRO A 342 1.61 38.63 -24.00
N SER A 343 2.59 39.45 -23.63
CA SER A 343 2.74 40.07 -22.33
C SER A 343 1.51 40.91 -21.99
N ARG A 344 0.49 40.28 -21.38
CA ARG A 344 -0.54 41.00 -20.62
C ARG A 344 -0.83 40.27 -19.32
N THR A 345 -0.30 40.87 -18.26
CA THR A 345 -0.66 40.66 -16.86
C THR A 345 -2.17 40.90 -16.68
N ASP A 346 -2.78 40.19 -15.72
CA ASP A 346 -4.09 40.49 -15.07
C ASP A 346 -5.26 39.52 -15.33
N ALA A 347 -5.04 38.35 -15.95
CA ALA A 347 -5.95 37.21 -15.76
C ALA A 347 -5.55 36.43 -14.49
N PRO A 348 -6.45 36.21 -13.50
CA PRO A 348 -6.11 35.44 -12.31
C PRO A 348 -5.79 34.00 -12.72
N ILE A 349 -4.53 33.59 -12.59
CA ILE A 349 -4.13 32.19 -12.70
C ILE A 349 -5.00 31.42 -11.70
N PRO A 350 -5.80 30.42 -12.13
CA PRO A 350 -6.64 29.68 -11.19
C PRO A 350 -5.76 29.10 -10.08
N PRO A 351 -6.19 29.17 -8.81
CA PRO A 351 -5.34 28.76 -7.69
C PRO A 351 -4.98 27.28 -7.84
N GLN A 352 -3.73 26.99 -8.22
CA GLN A 352 -3.29 25.61 -8.42
C GLN A 352 -3.34 24.85 -7.07
N ALA A 353 -3.53 23.53 -7.10
CA ALA A 353 -3.43 22.72 -5.89
C ALA A 353 -2.03 22.83 -5.26
N ALA A 354 -1.96 22.77 -3.93
CA ALA A 354 -0.68 22.93 -3.22
C ALA A 354 0.26 21.77 -3.55
N ASP A 355 -0.28 20.55 -3.63
CA ASP A 355 0.49 19.37 -4.02
C ASP A 355 0.97 19.48 -5.47
N THR A 356 0.15 19.97 -6.40
CA THR A 356 0.61 20.15 -7.80
C THR A 356 1.74 21.19 -7.92
N ARG A 357 1.72 22.27 -7.11
CA ARG A 357 2.85 23.20 -7.06
C ARG A 357 4.11 22.56 -6.50
N ALA A 358 4.00 21.84 -5.38
CA ALA A 358 5.12 21.13 -4.78
C ALA A 358 5.68 20.08 -5.74
N ALA A 359 4.80 19.31 -6.38
CA ALA A 359 5.15 18.30 -7.37
C ALA A 359 5.90 18.91 -8.56
N MET A 360 5.46 20.06 -9.08
CA MET A 360 6.17 20.73 -10.17
C MET A 360 7.57 21.19 -9.77
N VAL A 361 7.75 21.70 -8.55
CA VAL A 361 9.08 22.09 -8.03
C VAL A 361 9.98 20.87 -7.89
N SER A 362 9.51 19.81 -7.24
CA SER A 362 10.29 18.60 -7.05
C SER A 362 10.54 17.83 -8.35
N TYR A 363 9.62 17.86 -9.31
CA TYR A 363 9.83 17.29 -10.64
C TYR A 363 11.02 17.94 -11.34
N ARG A 364 11.08 19.28 -11.36
CA ARG A 364 12.21 20.03 -11.94
C ARG A 364 13.52 19.77 -11.21
N GLU A 365 13.47 19.64 -9.88
CA GLU A 365 14.62 19.25 -9.07
C GLU A 365 15.13 17.86 -9.46
N LEU A 366 14.24 16.88 -9.63
CA LEU A 366 14.59 15.54 -10.10
C LEU A 366 15.15 15.54 -11.52
N GLU A 367 14.59 16.34 -12.45
CA GLU A 367 15.15 16.49 -13.81
C GLU A 367 16.58 17.06 -13.78
N ARG A 368 16.87 17.99 -12.87
CA ARG A 368 18.21 18.54 -12.69
C ARG A 368 19.19 17.53 -12.10
N LEU A 369 18.75 16.75 -11.11
CA LEU A 369 19.60 15.76 -10.42
C LEU A 369 19.86 14.51 -11.29
N PHE A 370 18.93 14.16 -12.17
CA PHE A 370 19.00 12.98 -13.03
C PHE A 370 18.78 13.36 -14.51
N PRO A 371 19.68 14.15 -15.13
CA PRO A 371 19.49 14.67 -16.49
C PRO A 371 19.40 13.57 -17.58
N GLN A 372 20.06 12.44 -17.32
CA GLN A 372 20.03 11.25 -18.17
C GLN A 372 18.74 10.44 -18.04
N ALA A 373 17.95 10.66 -16.98
CA ALA A 373 16.78 9.84 -16.73
C ALA A 373 15.58 10.23 -17.60
N ARG A 374 14.72 9.24 -17.86
CA ARG A 374 13.41 9.43 -18.48
C ARG A 374 12.34 9.54 -17.40
N ILE A 375 11.93 10.78 -17.13
CA ILE A 375 10.89 11.09 -16.14
C ILE A 375 9.64 11.58 -16.88
N CYS A 376 8.49 10.96 -16.61
CA CYS A 376 7.20 11.39 -17.11
C CYS A 376 6.36 11.94 -15.97
N PHE A 377 5.95 13.21 -16.04
CA PHE A 377 5.05 13.81 -15.06
C PHE A 377 3.61 13.82 -15.57
N LEU A 378 2.74 13.05 -14.91
CA LEU A 378 1.32 12.93 -15.18
C LEU A 378 0.54 13.75 -14.15
N ALA A 379 0.09 14.94 -14.53
CA ALA A 379 -0.71 15.81 -13.68
C ALA A 379 -2.19 15.77 -14.10
N LYS A 380 -2.99 14.94 -13.41
CA LYS A 380 -4.42 14.84 -13.67
C LYS A 380 -5.19 15.95 -12.95
N GLN A 381 -6.13 16.56 -13.66
CA GLN A 381 -7.09 17.50 -13.08
C GLN A 381 -8.48 16.87 -13.15
N ALA A 382 -9.14 16.76 -12.00
CA ALA A 382 -10.50 16.26 -11.88
C ALA A 382 -11.45 17.39 -11.45
N THR A 383 -12.63 17.41 -12.06
CA THR A 383 -13.69 18.39 -11.80
C THR A 383 -14.70 17.88 -10.78
N TRP A 384 -15.63 18.72 -10.34
CA TRP A 384 -16.75 18.25 -9.50
C TRP A 384 -17.62 17.24 -10.25
N GLY A 385 -17.88 17.48 -11.55
CA GLY A 385 -18.57 16.51 -12.39
C GLY A 385 -17.87 15.14 -12.45
N ASP A 386 -16.53 15.11 -12.47
CA ASP A 386 -15.77 13.86 -12.41
C ASP A 386 -15.93 13.14 -11.07
N ILE A 387 -15.92 13.88 -9.95
CA ILE A 387 -16.16 13.33 -8.62
C ILE A 387 -17.54 12.67 -8.55
N VAL A 388 -18.59 13.39 -8.94
CA VAL A 388 -19.98 12.91 -8.87
C VAL A 388 -20.18 11.65 -9.72
N ARG A 389 -19.64 11.63 -10.94
CA ARG A 389 -19.76 10.47 -11.85
C ARG A 389 -19.16 9.19 -11.28
N ASN A 390 -18.08 9.30 -10.51
CA ASN A 390 -17.34 8.14 -10.00
C ASN A 390 -17.58 7.87 -8.52
N GLU A 391 -18.41 8.67 -7.85
CA GLU A 391 -18.59 8.62 -6.41
C GLU A 391 -19.13 7.28 -5.93
N ALA A 392 -20.16 6.74 -6.60
CA ALA A 392 -20.76 5.47 -6.22
C ALA A 392 -19.74 4.32 -6.31
N HIS A 393 -18.98 4.26 -7.40
CA HIS A 393 -17.93 3.28 -7.62
C HIS A 393 -16.82 3.35 -6.57
N VAL A 394 -16.21 4.53 -6.40
CA VAL A 394 -15.11 4.71 -5.44
C VAL A 394 -15.57 4.49 -4.00
N ARG A 395 -16.82 4.83 -3.68
CA ARG A 395 -17.40 4.53 -2.37
C ARG A 395 -17.47 3.03 -2.08
N GLN A 396 -17.84 2.22 -3.07
CA GLN A 396 -17.86 0.76 -2.93
C GLN A 396 -16.44 0.20 -2.66
N LEU A 397 -15.42 0.76 -3.32
CA LEU A 397 -14.02 0.38 -3.10
C LEU A 397 -13.50 0.79 -1.71
N VAL A 398 -13.97 1.92 -1.18
CA VAL A 398 -13.53 2.47 0.11
C VAL A 398 -14.22 1.77 1.30
N HIS A 399 -15.43 1.24 1.12
CA HIS A 399 -16.16 0.48 2.15
C HIS A 399 -15.31 -0.70 2.66
N PRO A 400 -15.18 -0.98 3.97
CA PRO A 400 -16.10 -0.62 5.05
C PRO A 400 -15.88 0.76 5.65
N GLN A 401 -14.89 1.52 5.19
CA GLN A 401 -14.77 2.91 5.62
C GLN A 401 -15.89 3.73 4.97
N THR A 402 -16.64 4.47 5.79
CA THR A 402 -17.84 5.21 5.35
C THR A 402 -17.72 6.72 5.57
N THR A 403 -16.54 7.21 5.97
CA THR A 403 -16.35 8.63 6.26
C THR A 403 -16.11 9.43 4.98
N THR A 404 -16.48 10.70 5.01
CA THR A 404 -16.16 11.64 3.91
C THR A 404 -14.65 11.75 3.66
N MET A 405 -13.83 11.67 4.72
CA MET A 405 -12.37 11.70 4.61
C MET A 405 -11.85 10.50 3.83
N ASP A 406 -12.36 9.30 4.13
CA ASP A 406 -11.95 8.08 3.46
C ASP A 406 -12.33 8.12 1.98
N LEU A 407 -13.53 8.61 1.64
CA LEU A 407 -13.93 8.81 0.26
C LEU A 407 -13.05 9.85 -0.46
N ASN A 408 -12.73 10.97 0.19
CA ASN A 408 -11.85 12.00 -0.39
C ASN A 408 -10.44 11.46 -0.67
N ILE A 409 -9.88 10.66 0.25
CA ILE A 409 -8.56 10.04 0.06
C ILE A 409 -8.63 8.99 -1.06
N GLY A 410 -9.63 8.10 -1.02
CA GLY A 410 -9.84 7.09 -2.05
C GLY A 410 -10.01 7.71 -3.44
N MET A 411 -10.81 8.76 -3.56
CA MET A 411 -11.01 9.47 -4.83
C MET A 411 -9.72 10.09 -5.36
N ALA A 412 -8.89 10.68 -4.48
CA ALA A 412 -7.60 11.22 -4.88
C ALA A 412 -6.64 10.13 -5.39
N LEU A 413 -6.56 9.00 -4.68
CA LEU A 413 -5.71 7.86 -5.09
C LEU A 413 -6.20 7.24 -6.40
N TRP A 414 -7.51 7.04 -6.54
CA TRP A 414 -8.12 6.48 -7.75
C TRP A 414 -7.83 7.35 -8.98
N PHE A 415 -8.04 8.66 -8.88
CA PHE A 415 -7.73 9.55 -10.00
C PHE A 415 -6.23 9.62 -10.30
N ALA A 416 -5.38 9.58 -9.27
CA ALA A 416 -3.93 9.58 -9.46
C ALA A 416 -3.42 8.31 -10.16
N SER A 417 -4.06 7.15 -9.98
CA SER A 417 -3.61 5.90 -10.59
C SER A 417 -4.08 5.69 -12.04
N LEU A 418 -5.04 6.49 -12.52
CA LEU A 418 -5.49 6.48 -13.91
C LEU A 418 -4.42 7.07 -14.83
N GLN A 419 -3.74 6.21 -15.60
CA GLN A 419 -2.67 6.59 -16.53
C GLN A 419 -3.15 6.78 -17.98
N SER A 420 -4.41 6.42 -18.28
CA SER A 420 -4.95 6.56 -19.65
C SER A 420 -5.13 8.02 -20.08
N THR A 421 -4.92 8.23 -21.37
CA THR A 421 -5.03 9.49 -22.11
C THR A 421 -6.49 9.85 -22.40
N ASP A 422 -7.34 9.94 -21.37
CA ASP A 422 -8.55 10.76 -21.55
C ASP A 422 -8.09 12.20 -21.84
N SER A 423 -8.70 12.84 -22.84
CA SER A 423 -8.22 14.05 -23.53
C SER A 423 -8.06 15.32 -22.66
N LYS A 424 -8.11 15.19 -21.33
CA LYS A 424 -7.93 16.24 -20.32
C LYS A 424 -6.63 16.08 -19.49
N SER A 425 -5.85 15.02 -19.70
CA SER A 425 -4.57 14.83 -19.01
C SER A 425 -3.49 15.75 -19.58
N GLN A 426 -2.93 16.65 -18.76
CA GLN A 426 -1.79 17.47 -19.15
C GLN A 426 -0.50 16.68 -18.96
N HIS A 427 0.11 16.26 -20.07
CA HIS A 427 1.47 15.74 -20.07
C HIS A 427 2.46 16.89 -20.06
N VAL A 428 3.17 17.06 -18.94
CA VAL A 428 4.25 18.04 -18.83
C VAL A 428 5.55 17.25 -18.80
N SER A 429 5.94 16.68 -19.94
CA SER A 429 7.30 16.18 -20.12
C SER A 429 8.03 17.13 -21.07
N ALA A 430 9.22 17.58 -20.66
CA ALA A 430 10.10 18.39 -21.50
C ALA A 430 10.58 17.62 -22.74
N LYS A 431 10.56 16.28 -22.69
CA LYS A 431 10.85 15.39 -23.81
C LYS A 431 9.51 14.81 -24.29
N LYS A 432 9.09 15.08 -25.54
CA LYS A 432 7.91 14.44 -26.16
C LYS A 432 8.17 12.94 -26.34
N VAL A 433 8.08 12.20 -25.25
CA VAL A 433 8.20 10.74 -25.22
C VAL A 433 6.78 10.18 -25.28
N PRO A 434 6.43 9.35 -26.27
CA PRO A 434 5.17 8.61 -26.24
C PRO A 434 5.13 7.82 -24.94
N LEU A 435 4.04 7.93 -24.16
CA LEU A 435 3.83 7.03 -23.03
C LEU A 435 3.95 5.60 -23.56
N GLY A 436 4.84 4.79 -22.99
CA GLY A 436 4.74 3.34 -23.19
C GLY A 436 3.47 2.79 -22.50
N ASP A 437 3.25 1.48 -22.56
CA ASP A 437 2.18 0.75 -21.85
C ASP A 437 1.94 1.21 -20.38
N ASP A 438 0.76 1.01 -19.83
CA ASP A 438 0.48 1.42 -18.44
C ASP A 438 1.46 0.80 -17.41
N CYS A 439 2.02 1.62 -16.51
CA CYS A 439 2.83 1.13 -15.39
C CYS A 439 1.96 0.39 -14.39
N ARG A 440 2.18 -0.93 -14.25
CA ARG A 440 1.44 -1.77 -13.29
C ARG A 440 1.86 -1.54 -11.84
N VAL A 441 3.10 -1.13 -11.58
CA VAL A 441 3.62 -0.96 -10.22
C VAL A 441 3.63 0.52 -9.82
N LEU A 442 3.04 0.83 -8.65
CA LEU A 442 3.02 2.14 -8.03
C LEU A 442 3.76 2.12 -6.68
N LEU A 443 4.80 2.93 -6.53
CA LEU A 443 5.41 3.18 -5.23
C LEU A 443 4.60 4.22 -4.45
N SER A 444 4.26 3.91 -3.21
CA SER A 444 3.52 4.79 -2.29
C SER A 444 4.39 5.22 -1.11
N GLY A 445 4.28 6.50 -0.74
CA GLY A 445 4.94 7.08 0.43
C GLY A 445 4.24 6.80 1.77
N LEU A 446 3.15 6.02 1.77
CA LEU A 446 2.43 5.64 3.01
C LEU A 446 3.36 4.89 3.97
N GLY A 447 3.23 5.18 5.27
CA GLY A 447 4.08 4.64 6.34
C GLY A 447 5.14 5.63 6.82
N ALA A 448 5.59 6.56 5.97
CA ALA A 448 6.62 7.53 6.37
C ALA A 448 6.19 8.42 7.53
N ASP A 449 4.94 8.88 7.53
CA ASP A 449 4.44 9.77 8.58
C ASP A 449 4.19 9.04 9.89
N GLU A 450 3.65 7.82 9.82
CA GLU A 450 3.37 6.93 10.94
C GLU A 450 4.65 6.45 11.64
N LEU A 451 5.73 6.22 10.88
CA LEU A 451 7.01 5.77 11.42
C LEU A 451 7.88 6.91 11.95
N MET A 452 7.78 8.11 11.35
CA MET A 452 8.76 9.18 11.58
C MET A 452 8.17 10.51 12.08
N GLY A 453 6.93 10.52 12.56
CA GLY A 453 6.39 11.72 13.20
C GLY A 453 5.95 12.80 12.19
N GLY A 454 5.24 12.42 11.13
CA GLY A 454 4.86 13.36 10.06
C GLY A 454 3.57 14.16 10.29
N TYR A 455 2.62 13.64 11.06
CA TYR A 455 1.32 14.30 11.24
C TYR A 455 1.35 15.45 12.26
N GLY A 456 0.52 16.47 12.04
CA GLY A 456 0.36 17.58 12.99
C GLY A 456 -0.06 17.13 14.40
N ARG A 457 -0.83 16.03 14.49
CA ARG A 457 -1.21 15.41 15.78
C ARG A 457 -0.02 14.81 16.53
N HIS A 458 1.03 14.35 15.86
CA HIS A 458 2.26 13.87 16.50
C HIS A 458 2.97 15.00 17.25
N ARG A 459 3.04 16.17 16.61
CA ARG A 459 3.56 17.39 17.25
C ARG A 459 2.70 17.79 18.46
N GLN A 460 1.38 17.65 18.37
CA GLN A 460 0.48 17.94 19.49
C GLN A 460 0.69 16.94 20.64
N ALA A 461 0.72 15.64 20.35
CA ALA A 461 1.01 14.59 21.32
C ALA A 461 2.36 14.82 22.03
N TRP A 462 3.40 15.22 21.28
CA TRP A 462 4.69 15.58 21.86
C TRP A 462 4.63 16.82 22.75
N LYS A 463 3.83 17.85 22.40
CA LYS A 463 3.62 19.01 23.28
C LYS A 463 2.90 18.65 24.57
N ASP A 464 1.96 17.71 24.50
CA ASP A 464 1.11 17.33 25.61
C ASP A 464 1.83 16.42 26.63
N GLY A 465 2.76 15.57 26.17
CA GLY A 465 3.44 14.59 27.05
C GLY A 465 4.81 14.12 26.58
N GLY A 466 5.51 14.91 25.77
CA GLY A 466 6.87 14.60 25.31
C GLY A 466 6.96 13.33 24.46
N ASN A 467 8.13 12.68 24.48
CA ASN A 467 8.41 11.50 23.66
C ASN A 467 7.57 10.28 24.06
N GLU A 468 7.10 10.18 25.29
CA GLU A 468 6.27 9.08 25.77
C GLU A 468 4.88 9.13 25.12
N GLN A 469 4.24 10.31 25.13
CA GLN A 469 2.94 10.50 24.49
C GLN A 469 3.04 10.44 22.96
N LEU A 470 4.12 10.96 22.39
CA LEU A 470 4.42 10.80 20.97
C LEU A 470 4.55 9.32 20.57
N ARG A 471 5.28 8.51 21.33
CA ARG A 471 5.44 7.07 21.07
C ARG A 471 4.08 6.38 21.02
N ARG A 472 3.21 6.62 22.00
CA ARG A 472 1.85 6.05 22.03
C ARG A 472 1.03 6.41 20.80
N GLU A 473 1.12 7.67 20.35
CA GLU A 473 0.39 8.13 19.16
C GLU A 473 0.91 7.45 17.87
N LEU A 474 2.22 7.28 17.72
CA LEU A 474 2.82 6.56 16.58
C LEU A 474 2.45 5.07 16.59
N ASP A 475 2.52 4.42 17.75
CA ASP A 475 2.14 3.00 17.90
C ASP A 475 0.65 2.78 17.58
N LEU A 476 -0.21 3.74 17.96
CA LEU A 476 -1.63 3.73 17.65
C LEU A 476 -1.89 3.82 16.14
N ASP A 477 -1.16 4.70 15.45
CA ASP A 477 -1.25 4.85 14.00
C ASP A 477 -0.84 3.56 13.29
N LEU A 478 0.30 2.95 13.68
CA LEU A 478 0.76 1.69 13.11
C LEU A 478 -0.24 0.55 13.34
N THR A 479 -0.80 0.45 14.55
CA THR A 479 -1.81 -0.59 14.90
C THR A 479 -3.08 -0.48 14.05
N ARG A 480 -3.41 0.72 13.56
CA ARG A 480 -4.64 0.98 12.79
C ARG A 480 -4.41 1.10 11.30
N LEU A 481 -3.16 1.14 10.86
CA LEU A 481 -2.76 1.39 9.47
C LEU A 481 -3.42 0.43 8.48
N TRP A 482 -3.49 -0.85 8.85
CA TRP A 482 -4.02 -1.92 8.00
C TRP A 482 -5.50 -1.74 7.61
N TYR A 483 -6.33 -1.23 8.51
CA TYR A 483 -7.77 -1.04 8.26
C TYR A 483 -8.17 0.41 7.93
N ARG A 484 -7.39 1.41 8.37
CA ARG A 484 -7.67 2.83 8.08
C ARG A 484 -7.10 3.30 6.74
N ASN A 485 -5.99 2.72 6.30
CA ASN A 485 -5.28 3.15 5.09
C ASN A 485 -5.09 2.00 4.12
N LEU A 486 -4.27 1.01 4.46
CA LEU A 486 -3.76 0.04 3.50
C LEU A 486 -4.87 -0.73 2.76
N GLY A 487 -5.87 -1.26 3.48
CA GLY A 487 -7.00 -1.95 2.85
C GLY A 487 -7.80 -1.06 1.88
N ARG A 488 -8.07 0.19 2.25
CA ARG A 488 -8.75 1.17 1.36
C ARG A 488 -7.89 1.45 0.12
N ASP A 489 -6.62 1.76 0.35
CA ASP A 489 -5.71 2.22 -0.70
C ASP A 489 -5.43 1.09 -1.71
N ASP A 490 -5.28 -0.16 -1.26
CA ASP A 490 -5.07 -1.32 -2.12
C ASP A 490 -6.27 -1.59 -3.03
N ARG A 491 -7.51 -1.56 -2.51
CA ARG A 491 -8.73 -1.72 -3.34
C ARG A 491 -8.84 -0.65 -4.42
N VAL A 492 -8.63 0.60 -4.02
CA VAL A 492 -8.73 1.76 -4.90
C VAL A 492 -7.70 1.70 -6.02
N LEU A 493 -6.46 1.35 -5.71
CA LEU A 493 -5.37 1.32 -6.70
C LEU A 493 -5.49 0.07 -7.59
N SER A 494 -5.87 -1.08 -7.01
CA SER A 494 -6.07 -2.34 -7.73
C SER A 494 -7.24 -2.30 -8.70
N ASP A 495 -8.29 -1.52 -8.43
CA ASP A 495 -9.40 -1.29 -9.37
C ASP A 495 -8.93 -0.71 -10.71
N THR A 496 -7.89 0.11 -10.66
CA THR A 496 -7.26 0.62 -11.89
C THR A 496 -6.31 -0.39 -12.52
N GLY A 497 -6.10 -1.59 -11.97
CA GLY A 497 -5.14 -2.58 -12.46
C GLY A 497 -3.69 -2.26 -12.08
N ARG A 498 -3.49 -1.52 -10.98
CA ARG A 498 -2.18 -1.10 -10.49
C ARG A 498 -1.93 -1.68 -9.10
N GLU A 499 -0.71 -2.14 -8.90
CA GLU A 499 -0.23 -2.74 -7.68
C GLU A 499 0.58 -1.72 -6.87
N ALA A 500 0.07 -1.32 -5.70
CA ALA A 500 0.78 -0.44 -4.79
C ALA A 500 1.86 -1.21 -4.02
N ARG A 501 3.05 -0.61 -3.87
CA ARG A 501 4.16 -1.12 -3.06
C ARG A 501 4.64 -0.05 -2.10
N PHE A 502 5.02 -0.46 -0.89
CA PHE A 502 5.22 0.44 0.25
C PHE A 502 6.63 0.33 0.85
N PRO A 503 7.66 0.97 0.24
CA PRO A 503 9.04 0.82 0.71
C PRO A 503 9.28 1.25 2.16
N TYR A 504 8.52 2.22 2.68
CA TYR A 504 8.63 2.63 4.09
C TYR A 504 8.13 1.56 5.06
N LEU A 505 7.20 0.70 4.64
CA LEU A 505 6.65 -0.41 5.42
C LEU A 505 7.41 -1.71 5.20
N ASP A 506 8.63 -1.62 4.66
CA ASP A 506 9.53 -2.75 4.60
C ASP A 506 9.97 -3.16 6.01
N THR A 507 9.99 -4.47 6.28
CA THR A 507 10.26 -5.00 7.63
C THR A 507 11.59 -4.46 8.18
N ALA A 508 12.64 -4.41 7.37
CA ALA A 508 13.95 -3.95 7.82
C ALA A 508 13.93 -2.45 8.15
N VAL A 509 13.22 -1.64 7.34
CA VAL A 509 13.04 -0.20 7.58
C VAL A 509 12.25 0.04 8.87
N VAL A 510 11.14 -0.67 9.06
CA VAL A 510 10.28 -0.53 10.25
C VAL A 510 11.03 -0.97 11.51
N GLN A 511 11.69 -2.13 11.48
CA GLN A 511 12.47 -2.64 12.62
C GLN A 511 13.61 -1.71 13.00
N PHE A 512 14.27 -1.10 12.01
CA PHE A 512 15.33 -0.14 12.26
C PHE A 512 14.78 1.12 12.93
N LEU A 513 13.74 1.73 12.35
CA LEU A 513 13.14 2.96 12.88
C LEU A 513 12.54 2.77 14.29
N SER A 514 11.90 1.62 14.56
CA SER A 514 11.29 1.35 15.87
C SER A 514 12.30 1.28 17.02
N ARG A 515 13.55 0.92 16.71
CA ARG A 515 14.66 0.80 17.68
C ARG A 515 15.37 2.12 17.94
N LEU A 516 15.14 3.16 17.14
CA LEU A 516 15.77 4.46 17.34
C LEU A 516 15.09 5.26 18.45
N ASP A 517 15.88 6.10 19.11
CA ASP A 517 15.36 7.15 19.98
C ASP A 517 14.57 8.17 19.15
N LEU A 518 13.40 8.60 19.66
CA LEU A 518 12.54 9.51 18.91
C LEU A 518 13.20 10.86 18.60
N ASP A 519 14.16 11.31 19.40
CA ASP A 519 14.94 12.53 19.18
C ASP A 519 15.87 12.44 17.95
N VAL A 520 16.21 11.22 17.51
CA VAL A 520 16.94 10.96 16.25
C VAL A 520 15.95 10.98 15.09
N VAL A 521 14.76 10.41 15.28
CA VAL A 521 13.75 10.27 14.23
C VAL A 521 13.09 11.61 13.88
N CYS A 522 12.72 12.40 14.90
CA CYS A 522 12.04 13.68 14.80
C CYS A 522 12.48 14.64 15.93
N ASP A 523 12.27 15.94 15.73
CA ASP A 523 12.60 16.97 16.73
C ASP A 523 11.50 18.04 16.74
N PHE A 524 10.45 17.82 17.52
CA PHE A 524 9.30 18.74 17.57
C PHE A 524 9.57 20.06 18.32
N LYS A 525 10.79 20.29 18.82
CA LYS A 525 11.24 21.63 19.25
C LYS A 525 11.44 22.56 18.06
N ARG A 526 11.76 21.99 16.89
CA ARG A 526 11.91 22.72 15.62
C ARG A 526 10.57 22.98 14.95
N PRO A 527 10.45 24.03 14.11
CA PRO A 527 9.21 24.32 13.40
C PRO A 527 8.80 23.20 12.42
N PRO A 528 7.54 23.22 11.94
CA PRO A 528 7.10 22.35 10.85
C PRO A 528 7.96 22.56 9.59
N GLY A 529 8.32 21.47 8.90
CA GLY A 529 9.24 21.52 7.77
C GLY A 529 10.70 21.26 8.13
N GLU A 530 11.02 21.22 9.43
CA GLU A 530 12.37 20.93 9.94
C GLU A 530 12.37 19.77 10.94
N GLY A 531 11.44 19.81 11.89
CA GLY A 531 11.40 18.87 13.02
C GLY A 531 10.69 17.56 12.76
N ASP A 532 9.58 17.60 12.04
CA ASP A 532 8.84 16.41 11.63
C ASP A 532 9.65 15.59 10.62
N LYS A 533 9.71 14.26 10.79
CA LYS A 533 10.47 13.36 9.91
C LYS A 533 11.93 13.79 9.72
N ARG A 534 12.56 14.33 10.77
CA ARG A 534 13.90 14.91 10.73
C ARG A 534 14.91 13.97 10.08
N ILE A 535 14.90 12.68 10.45
CA ILE A 535 15.81 11.68 9.85
C ILE A 535 15.65 11.59 8.32
N LEU A 536 14.41 11.62 7.82
CA LEU A 536 14.12 11.57 6.39
C LEU A 536 14.45 12.87 5.67
N ARG A 537 14.28 14.03 6.32
CA ARG A 537 14.68 15.34 5.78
C ARG A 537 16.18 15.45 5.59
N VAL A 538 16.94 15.00 6.60
CA VAL A 538 18.41 14.97 6.54
C VAL A 538 18.87 13.97 5.47
N LEU A 539 18.23 12.80 5.37
CA LEU A 539 18.46 11.85 4.27
C LEU A 539 18.21 12.52 2.91
N ALA A 540 17.07 13.17 2.72
CA ALA A 540 16.73 13.83 1.46
C ALA A 540 17.77 14.88 1.07
N ALA A 541 18.17 15.75 2.00
CA ALA A 541 19.16 16.79 1.74
C ALA A 541 20.57 16.21 1.50
N GLN A 542 21.08 15.39 2.43
CA GLN A 542 22.48 14.98 2.44
C GLN A 542 22.75 13.74 1.56
N MET A 543 21.84 12.77 1.59
CA MET A 543 22.00 11.48 0.89
C MET A 543 21.34 11.46 -0.48
N LEU A 544 20.43 12.40 -0.80
CA LEU A 544 19.79 12.47 -2.11
C LEU A 544 19.99 13.81 -2.84
N GLY A 545 20.41 14.89 -2.17
CA GLY A 545 20.58 16.21 -2.79
C GLY A 545 19.26 16.95 -3.05
N LEU A 546 18.20 16.57 -2.35
CA LEU A 546 16.85 17.12 -2.47
C LEU A 546 16.68 18.31 -1.52
N GLU A 547 16.82 19.53 -2.04
CA GLU A 547 16.75 20.77 -1.26
C GLU A 547 15.30 21.21 -1.06
N ALA A 548 14.50 21.20 -2.13
CA ALA A 548 13.12 21.66 -2.06
C ALA A 548 12.25 20.71 -1.22
N ALA A 549 12.41 19.40 -1.42
CA ALA A 549 11.61 18.41 -0.71
C ALA A 549 12.01 18.28 0.78
N SER A 550 13.28 18.48 1.13
CA SER A 550 13.77 18.36 2.52
C SER A 550 13.21 19.42 3.47
N THR A 551 12.76 20.56 2.94
CA THR A 551 12.15 21.66 3.71
C THR A 551 10.63 21.77 3.54
N ALA A 552 10.04 20.94 2.67
CA ALA A 552 8.61 20.99 2.37
C ALA A 552 7.75 20.63 3.60
N VAL A 553 6.77 21.47 3.92
CA VAL A 553 5.82 21.22 5.02
C VAL A 553 4.73 20.25 4.56
N LYS A 554 4.44 19.24 5.38
CA LYS A 554 3.40 18.24 5.09
C LYS A 554 2.03 18.89 4.87
N ARG A 555 1.32 18.39 3.85
CA ARG A 555 -0.12 18.58 3.66
C ARG A 555 -0.78 17.22 3.48
N ALA A 556 -1.95 17.02 4.09
CA ALA A 556 -2.71 15.78 3.86
C ALA A 556 -3.32 15.83 2.46
N ILE A 557 -3.34 14.69 1.76
CA ILE A 557 -3.75 14.59 0.34
C ILE A 557 -5.13 15.21 0.08
N GLN A 558 -6.09 15.06 1.00
CA GLN A 558 -7.44 15.64 0.84
C GLN A 558 -7.44 17.18 0.76
N PHE A 559 -6.47 17.84 1.41
CA PHE A 559 -6.31 19.29 1.40
C PHE A 559 -5.32 19.73 0.33
N GLY A 560 -4.23 18.98 0.17
CA GLY A 560 -3.15 19.25 -0.76
C GLY A 560 -3.59 19.20 -2.22
N SER A 561 -4.37 18.18 -2.59
CA SER A 561 -5.00 18.00 -3.91
C SER A 561 -6.21 18.91 -4.15
N ARG A 562 -6.71 19.57 -3.10
CA ARG A 562 -7.95 20.37 -3.07
C ARG A 562 -9.28 19.59 -3.20
N ILE A 563 -9.31 18.27 -3.11
CA ILE A 563 -10.59 17.54 -3.17
C ILE A 563 -11.57 18.00 -2.08
N ALA A 564 -11.12 18.10 -0.82
CA ALA A 564 -11.97 18.55 0.28
C ALA A 564 -12.50 19.97 0.03
N HIS A 565 -11.70 20.84 -0.60
CA HIS A 565 -12.15 22.18 -0.96
C HIS A 565 -13.32 22.17 -1.96
N VAL A 566 -13.27 21.29 -2.96
CA VAL A 566 -14.30 21.16 -4.00
C VAL A 566 -15.52 20.42 -3.46
N SER A 567 -15.33 19.33 -2.71
CA SER A 567 -16.43 18.48 -2.23
C SER A 567 -17.14 19.04 -0.99
N ASP A 568 -16.42 19.56 -0.01
CA ASP A 568 -17.02 19.96 1.28
C ASP A 568 -17.96 21.17 1.14
N LYS A 569 -17.59 22.14 0.28
CA LYS A 569 -18.44 23.31 0.01
C LYS A 569 -19.78 22.89 -0.60
N ARG A 570 -19.75 21.93 -1.52
CA ARG A 570 -20.94 21.41 -2.22
C ARG A 570 -21.79 20.52 -1.31
N ARG A 571 -21.16 19.67 -0.49
CA ARG A 571 -21.85 18.71 0.40
C ARG A 571 -22.41 19.32 1.68
N PHE A 572 -21.73 20.31 2.26
CA PHE A 572 -22.09 20.85 3.58
C PHE A 572 -22.53 22.32 3.54
N GLY A 573 -22.61 22.92 2.34
CA GLY A 573 -22.96 24.32 2.10
C GLY A 573 -21.91 25.35 2.59
N SER A 574 -20.97 24.95 3.45
CA SER A 574 -19.87 25.77 3.95
C SER A 574 -18.68 24.94 4.39
N ARG A 575 -17.47 25.41 4.08
CA ARG A 575 -16.20 24.75 4.45
C ARG A 575 -16.01 24.65 5.97
N ARG A 576 -16.56 25.60 6.75
CA ARG A 576 -16.50 25.58 8.22
C ARG A 576 -17.39 24.51 8.85
N ARG A 577 -18.41 24.04 8.13
CA ARG A 577 -19.32 22.97 8.60
C ARG A 577 -18.79 21.56 8.33
N ALA A 578 -17.76 21.44 7.49
CA ALA A 578 -17.09 20.18 7.17
C ALA A 578 -15.93 19.86 8.13
N SER A 579 -15.31 20.88 8.74
CA SER A 579 -14.25 20.69 9.73
C SER A 579 -14.83 20.15 11.04
N GLY A 580 -14.73 18.83 11.26
CA GLY A 580 -14.87 18.29 12.61
C GLY A 580 -15.49 16.91 12.75
N THR A 581 -15.98 16.27 11.70
CA THR A 581 -16.57 14.93 11.87
C THR A 581 -16.27 14.00 10.71
N ALA A 582 -15.76 12.83 11.06
CA ALA A 582 -16.00 11.56 10.40
C ALA A 582 -17.53 11.27 10.35
N ARG A 583 -18.32 12.14 9.72
CA ARG A 583 -19.73 11.88 9.49
C ARG A 583 -19.81 10.77 8.46
N ALA A 584 -20.54 9.71 8.81
CA ALA A 584 -20.99 8.71 7.86
C ALA A 584 -21.63 9.44 6.69
N ILE A 585 -21.32 9.03 5.47
CA ILE A 585 -21.93 9.65 4.31
C ILE A 585 -23.40 9.20 4.26
N HIS A 586 -24.28 9.93 4.94
CA HIS A 586 -25.72 9.74 4.76
C HIS A 586 -26.06 10.07 3.32
N GLN A 587 -26.84 9.18 2.69
CA GLN A 587 -27.48 9.42 1.40
C GLN A 587 -28.24 10.75 1.49
N THR A 588 -27.63 11.82 1.00
CA THR A 588 -28.42 12.92 0.49
C THR A 588 -28.89 12.40 -0.84
N ALA A 589 -30.15 11.96 -0.88
CA ALA A 589 -30.83 11.62 -2.11
C ALA A 589 -30.45 12.66 -3.16
N VAL A 590 -30.01 12.18 -4.32
CA VAL A 590 -30.02 12.94 -5.56
C VAL A 590 -31.43 13.50 -5.68
N THR A 591 -31.60 14.73 -5.23
CA THR A 591 -32.79 15.54 -5.41
C THR A 591 -32.32 16.68 -6.29
N ASP A 592 -32.64 16.52 -7.57
CA ASP A 592 -32.71 17.49 -8.65
C ASP A 592 -31.61 18.57 -8.70
N PHE A 593 -30.73 18.47 -9.70
CA PHE A 593 -30.45 19.55 -10.65
C PHE A 593 -29.82 19.00 -11.94
#